data_AF-A0AAQ3KJ99-F1
#
_entry.id   AF-A0AAQ3KJ99-F1
#
_cell.length_a   1.000
_cell.length_b   1.000
_cell.length_c   1.000
_cell.angle_alpha   90.00
_cell.angle_beta   90.00
_cell.angle_gamma   90.00
#
_symmetry.space_group_name_H-M   'P 1'
#
loop_
_entity.id
_entity.type
_entity.pdbx_description
1 polymer ?
#
loop_
_entity_poly.entity_id
_entity_poly.type
_entity_poly.pdbx_seq_one_letter_code
_entity_poly.pdbx_strand_id
1 'polypeptide(L)'
;MASAAVTAAVSLPSSKSPSISPASLDRISFHKPCLYSRSNATAKARRLVAVRAQVTTEAPAKPAKKISKKNDEGVVTNKYKPKEPYVGTCLLNTKITADDAPGETWHMVFSTEGEIPYREGQSIGVIPDGIDKNGKPHKLRLYSIASSALGDLGDSKTVSLCVKRLVYTNDQGEIVKGVCSNFLCDLKPGADVKMTGPVGKEMLMPKDPNATIIMLATGTGIAPFRSFLWKMFFEKHDDYKFNGLSWLFLGVPTTSSLLYKDVSL
;
A
#
# COMPACT_ATOMS: atom_id res chain seq x y z
N MET A 1 -47.07 12.53 28.53
CA MET A 1 -46.06 13.62 28.64
C MET A 1 -45.33 13.72 27.31
N ALA A 2 -45.34 14.89 26.70
CA ALA A 2 -44.82 15.14 25.36
C ALA A 2 -43.29 15.17 25.34
N SER A 3 -42.68 14.61 24.28
CA SER A 3 -41.24 14.69 24.02
C SER A 3 -41.00 15.68 22.89
N ALA A 4 -40.24 16.75 23.16
CA ALA A 4 -39.90 17.79 22.20
C ALA A 4 -38.51 17.51 21.59
N ALA A 5 -38.42 17.59 20.26
CA ALA A 5 -37.18 17.51 19.51
C ALA A 5 -36.50 18.89 19.43
N VAL A 6 -35.23 18.99 19.81
CA VAL A 6 -34.40 20.19 19.66
C VAL A 6 -33.41 19.96 18.52
N THR A 7 -33.53 20.78 17.47
CA THR A 7 -32.61 20.80 16.31
C THR A 7 -31.59 21.92 16.54
N ALA A 8 -30.29 21.60 16.46
CA ALA A 8 -29.22 22.59 16.53
C ALA A 8 -28.67 22.90 15.13
N ALA A 9 -28.73 24.18 14.73
CA ALA A 9 -28.10 24.71 13.52
C ALA A 9 -26.80 25.42 13.92
N VAL A 10 -25.70 25.14 13.21
CA VAL A 10 -24.42 25.85 13.39
C VAL A 10 -24.11 26.63 12.11
N SER A 11 -24.03 27.94 12.26
CA SER A 11 -23.73 28.92 11.22
C SER A 11 -22.21 29.18 11.10
N LEU A 12 -21.72 29.24 9.87
CA LEU A 12 -20.34 29.57 9.50
C LEU A 12 -20.17 31.09 9.33
N PRO A 13 -19.17 31.76 9.96
CA PRO A 13 -18.86 33.16 9.69
C PRO A 13 -17.94 33.34 8.47
N SER A 14 -18.33 34.33 7.66
CA SER A 14 -17.70 34.80 6.43
C SER A 14 -16.42 35.61 6.67
N SER A 15 -15.48 35.49 5.73
CA SER A 15 -14.17 36.14 5.67
C SER A 15 -14.23 37.66 5.55
N LYS A 16 -13.39 38.38 6.31
CA LYS A 16 -13.00 39.78 6.04
C LYS A 16 -11.48 39.89 5.88
N SER A 17 -11.08 40.37 4.72
CA SER A 17 -9.73 40.81 4.35
C SER A 17 -9.41 42.20 4.93
N PRO A 18 -8.15 42.51 5.30
CA PRO A 18 -7.75 43.85 5.69
C PRO A 18 -7.26 44.69 4.51
N SER A 19 -7.67 45.96 4.52
CA SER A 19 -7.27 47.05 3.63
C SER A 19 -5.92 47.66 4.04
N ILE A 20 -5.04 47.93 3.06
CA ILE A 20 -3.87 48.81 3.21
C ILE A 20 -3.88 49.82 2.03
N SER A 21 -3.63 51.09 2.37
CA SER A 21 -3.68 52.31 1.56
C SER A 21 -2.51 52.47 0.56
N PRO A 22 -2.60 53.40 -0.43
CA PRO A 22 -1.70 53.45 -1.58
C PRO A 22 -0.49 54.37 -1.36
N ALA A 23 0.67 53.98 -1.88
CA ALA A 23 1.84 54.86 -2.06
C ALA A 23 2.52 54.61 -3.42
N SER A 24 2.47 55.65 -4.25
CA SER A 24 3.35 56.08 -5.35
C SER A 24 4.09 55.06 -6.24
N LEU A 25 3.77 55.15 -7.53
CA LEU A 25 4.61 54.78 -8.68
C LEU A 25 5.97 55.49 -8.64
N ASP A 26 7.05 54.75 -8.97
CA ASP A 26 8.16 55.33 -9.71
C ASP A 26 8.69 54.38 -10.79
N ARG A 27 8.83 54.96 -11.99
CA ARG A 27 9.27 54.35 -13.25
C ARG A 27 10.75 53.99 -13.18
N ILE A 28 11.14 52.83 -13.72
CA ILE A 28 12.51 52.61 -14.20
C ILE A 28 12.46 52.21 -15.68
N SER A 29 13.16 53.02 -16.48
CA SER A 29 13.23 53.05 -17.94
C SER A 29 14.19 51.99 -18.49
N PHE A 30 13.83 51.40 -19.63
CA PHE A 30 14.71 50.55 -20.44
C PHE A 30 15.52 51.42 -21.42
N HIS A 31 16.86 51.34 -21.37
CA HIS A 31 17.73 51.85 -22.44
C HIS A 31 18.53 50.72 -23.09
N LYS A 32 18.34 50.56 -24.41
CA LYS A 32 19.19 49.76 -25.32
C LYS A 32 20.59 50.39 -25.40
N PRO A 33 21.68 49.60 -25.44
CA PRO A 33 22.96 50.10 -25.92
C PRO A 33 23.06 50.00 -27.44
N CYS A 34 23.54 51.10 -28.02
CA CYS A 34 23.88 51.31 -29.42
C CYS A 34 25.24 50.66 -29.76
N LEU A 35 25.38 50.22 -31.01
CA LEU A 35 26.62 49.74 -31.61
C LEU A 35 27.62 50.88 -31.79
N TYR A 36 28.90 50.64 -31.50
CA TYR A 36 29.99 51.46 -32.03
C TYR A 36 31.22 50.59 -32.34
N SER A 37 31.67 50.67 -33.59
CA SER A 37 32.90 50.06 -34.09
C SER A 37 34.10 50.96 -33.81
N ARG A 38 35.23 50.38 -33.40
CA ARG A 38 36.55 50.91 -33.76
C ARG A 38 37.63 49.84 -33.64
N SER A 39 38.37 49.67 -34.73
CA SER A 39 39.52 48.79 -34.88
C SER A 39 40.82 49.47 -34.39
N ASN A 40 41.71 48.72 -33.74
CA ASN A 40 43.08 48.46 -34.22
C ASN A 40 43.95 47.69 -33.18
N ALA A 41 44.55 46.61 -33.69
CA ALA A 41 45.88 46.02 -33.42
C ALA A 41 46.43 45.93 -31.97
N THR A 42 46.74 44.71 -31.51
CA THR A 42 48.10 44.12 -31.47
C THR A 42 48.09 42.80 -30.67
N ALA A 43 48.86 41.83 -31.17
CA ALA A 43 48.90 40.46 -30.67
C ALA A 43 49.70 40.32 -29.36
N LYS A 44 49.16 39.54 -28.42
CA LYS A 44 49.97 38.82 -27.42
C LYS A 44 49.25 37.50 -27.06
N ALA A 45 49.90 36.39 -27.37
CA ALA A 45 49.39 35.05 -27.13
C ALA A 45 49.17 34.82 -25.62
N ARG A 46 47.90 34.76 -25.18
CA ARG A 46 47.51 34.21 -23.88
C ARG A 46 47.03 32.78 -24.12
N ARG A 47 47.70 31.82 -23.50
CA ARG A 47 47.28 30.41 -23.44
C ARG A 47 45.92 30.35 -22.74
N LEU A 48 44.84 30.18 -23.51
CA LEU A 48 43.50 29.93 -23.01
C LEU A 48 43.45 28.50 -22.44
N VAL A 49 43.40 28.38 -21.12
CA VAL A 49 42.99 27.14 -20.46
C VAL A 49 41.47 27.14 -20.46
N ALA A 50 40.87 26.22 -21.20
CA ALA A 50 39.43 26.01 -21.18
C ALA A 50 39.04 25.31 -19.87
N VAL A 51 38.59 26.08 -18.88
CA VAL A 51 37.93 25.53 -17.70
C VAL A 51 36.47 25.23 -18.09
N ARG A 52 36.15 23.95 -18.28
CA ARG A 52 34.76 23.50 -18.36
C ARG A 52 34.15 23.53 -16.96
N ALA A 53 33.44 24.59 -16.64
CA ALA A 53 32.52 24.57 -15.50
C ALA A 53 31.27 23.77 -15.89
N GLN A 54 31.02 22.65 -15.23
CA GLN A 54 29.71 21.99 -15.30
C GLN A 54 28.78 22.73 -14.34
N VAL A 55 27.83 23.46 -14.90
CA VAL A 55 26.68 23.99 -14.15
C VAL A 55 25.67 22.85 -14.08
N THR A 56 25.61 22.16 -12.95
CA THR A 56 24.48 21.28 -12.64
C THR A 56 23.27 22.16 -12.32
N THR A 57 22.38 22.32 -13.30
CA THR A 57 21.06 22.88 -13.05
C THR A 57 20.21 21.81 -12.38
N GLU A 58 19.86 22.03 -11.12
CA GLU A 58 18.88 21.21 -10.42
C GLU A 58 17.53 21.33 -11.15
N ALA A 59 17.02 20.21 -11.66
CA ALA A 59 15.75 20.20 -12.38
C ALA A 59 14.64 20.69 -11.44
N PRO A 60 13.71 21.54 -11.91
CA PRO A 60 12.67 22.09 -11.06
C PRO A 60 11.89 20.96 -10.40
N ALA A 61 11.92 20.96 -9.06
CA ALA A 61 11.23 19.98 -8.25
C ALA A 61 9.76 19.90 -8.69
N LYS A 62 9.31 18.68 -9.01
CA LYS A 62 7.89 18.40 -9.25
C LYS A 62 7.07 18.96 -8.08
N PRO A 63 5.86 19.51 -8.34
CA PRO A 63 5.05 20.16 -7.31
C PRO A 63 4.93 19.27 -6.06
N ALA A 64 5.13 19.90 -4.89
CA ALA A 64 5.32 19.23 -3.61
C ALA A 64 4.37 18.05 -3.42
N LYS A 65 4.95 16.83 -3.34
CA LYS A 65 4.22 15.64 -2.91
C LYS A 65 3.59 15.96 -1.55
N LYS A 66 2.28 15.73 -1.42
CA LYS A 66 1.56 15.73 -0.15
C LYS A 66 2.37 14.87 0.84
N ILE A 67 2.93 15.48 1.89
CA ILE A 67 3.78 14.77 2.86
C ILE A 67 2.90 13.72 3.55
N SER A 68 3.13 12.45 3.21
CA SER A 68 2.39 11.34 3.78
C SER A 68 2.93 11.03 5.18
N LYS A 69 2.02 10.88 6.14
CA LYS A 69 2.35 10.35 7.48
C LYS A 69 2.60 8.83 7.47
N LYS A 70 2.31 8.16 6.35
CA LYS A 70 2.46 6.71 6.15
C LYS A 70 3.82 6.39 5.54
N ASN A 71 4.34 5.19 5.78
CA ASN A 71 5.61 4.70 5.27
C ASN A 71 5.51 4.37 3.76
N ASP A 72 5.46 5.42 2.94
CA ASP A 72 5.30 5.37 1.49
C ASP A 72 6.61 5.48 0.70
N GLU A 73 7.72 5.70 1.39
CA GLU A 73 9.05 5.79 0.81
C GLU A 73 9.49 4.44 0.25
N GLY A 74 9.82 4.41 -1.05
CA GLY A 74 10.23 3.18 -1.73
C GLY A 74 9.11 2.16 -1.94
N VAL A 75 7.83 2.49 -1.67
CA VAL A 75 6.73 1.54 -1.87
C VAL A 75 6.53 1.22 -3.35
N VAL A 76 6.71 -0.06 -3.68
CA VAL A 76 6.49 -0.61 -5.01
C VAL A 76 5.02 -0.97 -5.19
N THR A 77 4.49 -0.67 -6.38
CA THR A 77 3.13 -1.08 -6.78
C THR A 77 3.12 -1.52 -8.23
N ASN A 78 2.32 -2.53 -8.56
CA ASN A 78 2.10 -3.05 -9.91
C ASN A 78 3.39 -3.51 -10.62
N LYS A 79 4.32 -4.16 -9.91
CA LYS A 79 5.51 -4.79 -10.51
C LYS A 79 5.08 -5.89 -11.48
N TYR A 80 4.22 -6.80 -11.01
CA TYR A 80 3.63 -7.86 -11.83
C TYR A 80 2.20 -7.51 -12.25
N LYS A 81 1.93 -7.61 -13.55
CA LYS A 81 0.63 -7.27 -14.15
C LYS A 81 -0.12 -8.54 -14.52
N PRO A 82 -1.44 -8.49 -14.74
CA PRO A 82 -2.21 -9.70 -15.06
C PRO A 82 -1.81 -10.39 -16.37
N LYS A 83 -1.18 -9.65 -17.29
CA LYS A 83 -0.66 -10.20 -18.56
C LYS A 83 0.63 -11.01 -18.37
N GLU A 84 1.40 -10.66 -17.35
CA GLU A 84 2.69 -11.27 -17.02
C GLU A 84 2.78 -11.36 -15.48
N PRO A 85 2.02 -12.30 -14.89
CA PRO A 85 2.00 -12.51 -13.45
C PRO A 85 3.30 -13.21 -13.01
N TYR A 86 3.70 -12.98 -11.77
CA TYR A 86 4.71 -13.81 -11.13
C TYR A 86 4.13 -15.18 -10.82
N VAL A 87 4.89 -16.25 -11.04
CA VAL A 87 4.49 -17.61 -10.68
C VAL A 87 5.24 -17.99 -9.41
N GLY A 88 4.50 -18.09 -8.30
CA GLY A 88 5.05 -18.59 -7.04
C GLY A 88 4.59 -20.01 -6.75
N THR A 89 5.16 -20.61 -5.71
CA THR A 89 4.84 -21.99 -5.31
C THR A 89 4.24 -21.99 -3.91
N CYS A 90 3.17 -22.76 -3.71
CA CYS A 90 2.59 -22.97 -2.39
C CYS A 90 3.52 -23.79 -1.50
N LEU A 91 3.85 -23.26 -0.34
CA LEU A 91 4.69 -23.93 0.66
C LEU A 91 3.82 -24.56 1.75
N LEU A 92 2.77 -23.85 2.17
CA LEU A 92 1.87 -24.27 3.25
C LEU A 92 0.45 -23.82 2.93
N ASN A 93 -0.54 -24.65 3.25
CA ASN A 93 -1.94 -24.28 3.23
C ASN A 93 -2.69 -25.00 4.35
N THR A 94 -3.11 -24.25 5.37
CA THR A 94 -3.66 -24.79 6.62
C THR A 94 -4.96 -24.09 6.98
N LYS A 95 -5.99 -24.87 7.32
CA LYS A 95 -7.24 -24.32 7.86
C LYS A 95 -7.00 -23.79 9.28
N ILE A 96 -7.38 -22.53 9.53
CA ILE A 96 -7.17 -21.85 10.83
C ILE A 96 -8.45 -21.65 11.63
N THR A 97 -9.60 -21.99 11.04
CA THR A 97 -10.88 -22.07 11.75
C THR A 97 -11.16 -23.49 12.21
N ALA A 98 -11.80 -23.65 13.36
CA ALA A 98 -12.24 -24.95 13.84
C ALA A 98 -13.38 -25.54 12.98
N ASP A 99 -13.65 -26.83 13.11
CA ASP A 99 -14.61 -27.57 12.29
C ASP A 99 -16.07 -27.12 12.47
N ASP A 100 -16.40 -26.57 13.65
CA ASP A 100 -17.72 -26.04 13.99
C ASP A 100 -17.95 -24.59 13.53
N ALA A 101 -16.95 -23.96 12.90
CA ALA A 101 -17.09 -22.61 12.38
C ALA A 101 -18.09 -22.57 11.20
N PRO A 102 -18.89 -21.48 11.04
CA PRO A 102 -19.86 -21.35 9.95
C PRO A 102 -19.25 -21.28 8.55
N GLY A 103 -17.93 -21.18 8.45
CA GLY A 103 -17.20 -21.27 7.20
C GLY A 103 -15.71 -21.38 7.44
N GLU A 104 -15.00 -21.84 6.41
CA GLU A 104 -13.57 -22.11 6.52
C GLU A 104 -12.75 -20.87 6.21
N THR A 105 -11.76 -20.59 7.05
CA THR A 105 -10.67 -19.66 6.72
C THR A 105 -9.34 -20.38 6.77
N TRP A 106 -8.51 -20.12 5.77
CA TRP A 106 -7.25 -20.78 5.53
C TRP A 106 -6.11 -19.77 5.56
N HIS A 107 -4.99 -20.18 6.15
CA HIS A 107 -3.72 -19.49 6.10
C HIS A 107 -2.81 -20.23 5.13
N MET A 108 -2.22 -19.50 4.20
CA MET A 108 -1.39 -20.07 3.14
C MET A 108 -0.15 -19.22 2.93
N VAL A 109 0.95 -19.88 2.60
CA VAL A 109 2.28 -19.29 2.40
C VAL A 109 2.78 -19.66 1.01
N PHE A 110 3.22 -18.66 0.25
CA PHE A 110 3.76 -18.83 -1.09
C PHE A 110 5.21 -18.36 -1.16
N SER A 111 6.04 -19.09 -1.90
CA SER A 111 7.38 -18.65 -2.27
C SER A 111 7.31 -17.51 -3.29
N THR A 112 8.09 -16.46 -3.04
CA THR A 112 8.27 -15.30 -3.92
C THR A 112 9.71 -15.10 -4.34
N GLU A 113 10.67 -15.86 -3.79
CA GLU A 113 12.11 -15.72 -4.06
C GLU A 113 12.67 -14.29 -3.86
N GLY A 114 11.94 -13.42 -3.15
CA GLY A 114 12.28 -11.99 -3.00
C GLY A 114 11.81 -11.11 -4.17
N GLU A 115 11.13 -11.69 -5.15
CA GLU A 115 10.71 -10.99 -6.37
C GLU A 115 9.49 -10.10 -6.18
N ILE A 116 8.70 -10.29 -5.12
CA ILE A 116 7.54 -9.46 -4.80
C ILE A 116 7.90 -8.53 -3.64
N PRO A 117 8.39 -7.29 -3.88
CA PRO A 117 8.80 -6.36 -2.83
C PRO A 117 7.59 -5.64 -2.23
N TYR A 118 6.76 -6.38 -1.49
CA TYR A 118 5.61 -5.81 -0.79
C TYR A 118 5.99 -5.23 0.57
N ARG A 119 5.11 -4.41 1.13
CA ARG A 119 5.18 -3.90 2.51
C ARG A 119 3.86 -4.11 3.25
N GLU A 120 3.91 -3.88 4.56
CA GLU A 120 2.76 -4.03 5.45
C GLU A 120 1.55 -3.23 4.96
N GLY A 121 0.40 -3.89 4.90
CA GLY A 121 -0.87 -3.28 4.46
C GLY A 121 -1.09 -3.23 2.96
N GLN A 122 -0.19 -3.78 2.14
CA GLN A 122 -0.45 -3.98 0.72
C GLN A 122 -1.27 -5.25 0.47
N SER A 123 -1.72 -5.38 -0.78
CA SER A 123 -2.43 -6.56 -1.30
C SER A 123 -1.67 -7.15 -2.48
N ILE A 124 -1.90 -8.43 -2.76
CA ILE A 124 -1.56 -9.07 -4.03
C ILE A 124 -2.81 -9.52 -4.75
N GLY A 125 -2.77 -9.56 -6.07
CA GLY A 125 -3.83 -10.14 -6.87
C GLY A 125 -3.50 -11.56 -7.27
N VAL A 126 -4.42 -12.49 -7.08
CA VAL A 126 -4.28 -13.90 -7.50
C VAL A 126 -5.14 -14.16 -8.73
N ILE A 127 -4.55 -14.82 -9.73
CA ILE A 127 -5.26 -15.31 -10.91
C ILE A 127 -5.47 -16.81 -10.75
N PRO A 128 -6.69 -17.29 -10.49
CA PRO A 128 -6.93 -18.71 -10.34
C PRO A 128 -6.79 -19.43 -11.67
N ASP A 129 -6.41 -20.70 -11.62
CA ASP A 129 -6.33 -21.55 -12.80
C ASP A 129 -7.71 -21.85 -13.40
N GLY A 130 -7.68 -22.25 -14.68
CA GLY A 130 -8.88 -22.49 -15.46
C GLY A 130 -9.32 -21.32 -16.33
N ILE A 131 -10.52 -21.47 -16.89
CA ILE A 131 -11.13 -20.55 -17.85
C ILE A 131 -12.53 -20.18 -17.41
N ASP A 132 -12.95 -18.97 -17.75
CA ASP A 132 -14.33 -18.54 -17.59
C ASP A 132 -15.25 -19.17 -18.64
N LYS A 133 -16.55 -18.87 -18.52
CA LYS A 133 -17.59 -19.32 -19.46
C LYS A 133 -17.36 -18.91 -20.93
N ASN A 134 -16.47 -17.96 -21.20
CA ASN A 134 -16.14 -17.48 -22.53
C ASN A 134 -14.78 -18.01 -23.01
N GLY A 135 -14.18 -18.97 -22.30
CA GLY A 135 -12.86 -19.51 -22.63
C GLY A 135 -11.69 -18.59 -22.31
N LYS A 136 -11.89 -17.53 -21.53
CA LYS A 136 -10.82 -16.58 -21.15
C LYS A 136 -10.25 -16.92 -19.78
N PRO A 137 -8.96 -16.63 -19.52
CA PRO A 137 -8.40 -16.75 -18.18
C PRO A 137 -9.20 -15.97 -17.15
N HIS A 138 -9.33 -16.51 -15.94
CA HIS A 138 -10.06 -15.82 -14.88
C HIS A 138 -9.46 -14.46 -14.53
N LYS A 139 -10.32 -13.52 -14.15
CA LYS A 139 -9.89 -12.22 -13.62
C LYS A 139 -9.22 -12.38 -12.25
N LEU A 140 -8.24 -11.53 -11.96
CA LEU A 140 -7.58 -11.51 -10.65
C LEU A 140 -8.56 -11.15 -9.53
N ARG A 141 -8.33 -11.68 -8.32
CA ARG A 141 -8.95 -11.23 -7.06
C ARG A 141 -7.85 -10.72 -6.13
N LEU A 142 -8.10 -9.58 -5.47
CA LEU A 142 -7.17 -9.00 -4.52
C LEU A 142 -7.34 -9.63 -3.14
N TYR A 143 -6.21 -9.93 -2.50
CA TYR A 143 -6.13 -10.40 -1.13
C TYR A 143 -5.13 -9.55 -0.37
N SER A 144 -5.53 -9.07 0.81
CA SER A 144 -4.62 -8.38 1.72
C SER A 144 -3.53 -9.35 2.19
N ILE A 145 -2.29 -8.88 2.20
CA ILE A 145 -1.16 -9.68 2.65
C ILE A 145 -1.24 -9.83 4.17
N ALA A 146 -1.10 -11.05 4.65
CA ALA A 146 -1.21 -11.42 6.06
C ALA A 146 0.15 -11.48 6.78
N SER A 147 1.26 -11.52 6.03
CA SER A 147 2.64 -11.52 6.53
C SER A 147 3.24 -10.11 6.55
N SER A 148 4.24 -9.88 7.40
CA SER A 148 5.14 -8.72 7.33
C SER A 148 5.98 -8.75 6.04
N ALA A 149 6.72 -7.69 5.74
CA ALA A 149 7.59 -7.60 4.56
C ALA A 149 8.72 -8.65 4.55
N LEU A 150 9.10 -9.19 5.72
CA LEU A 150 10.05 -10.30 5.81
C LEU A 150 9.40 -11.68 5.55
N GLY A 151 8.07 -11.74 5.50
CA GLY A 151 7.36 -13.02 5.37
C GLY A 151 7.34 -13.80 6.69
N ASP A 152 6.56 -14.88 6.74
CA ASP A 152 6.45 -15.69 7.96
C ASP A 152 7.74 -16.46 8.29
N LEU A 153 8.65 -16.63 7.31
CA LEU A 153 9.96 -17.25 7.49
C LEU A 153 11.08 -16.24 7.81
N GLY A 154 10.79 -14.92 7.76
CA GLY A 154 11.75 -13.87 8.09
C GLY A 154 12.85 -13.63 7.04
N ASP A 155 12.74 -14.20 5.84
CA ASP A 155 13.78 -14.16 4.79
C ASP A 155 13.43 -13.26 3.58
N SER A 156 12.29 -12.57 3.61
CA SER A 156 11.71 -11.79 2.52
C SER A 156 11.42 -12.57 1.24
N LYS A 157 11.38 -13.91 1.29
CA LYS A 157 11.14 -14.78 0.13
C LYS A 157 9.77 -15.45 0.15
N THR A 158 8.90 -15.04 1.07
CA THR A 158 7.57 -15.61 1.20
C THR A 158 6.51 -14.52 1.32
N VAL A 159 5.28 -14.86 0.93
CA VAL A 159 4.09 -14.03 1.14
C VAL A 159 2.95 -14.90 1.64
N SER A 160 2.22 -14.41 2.63
CA SER A 160 1.13 -15.17 3.26
C SER A 160 -0.22 -14.49 3.05
N LEU A 161 -1.26 -15.30 2.88
CA LEU A 161 -2.65 -14.83 2.74
C LEU A 161 -3.56 -15.44 3.80
N CYS A 162 -4.62 -14.71 4.13
CA CYS A 162 -5.74 -15.17 4.95
C CYS A 162 -7.00 -15.22 4.08
N VAL A 163 -7.46 -16.42 3.72
CA VAL A 163 -8.51 -16.62 2.71
C VAL A 163 -9.70 -17.35 3.30
N LYS A 164 -10.87 -16.73 3.25
CA LYS A 164 -12.15 -17.38 3.57
C LYS A 164 -12.70 -18.07 2.33
N ARG A 165 -13.07 -19.34 2.45
CA ARG A 165 -13.74 -20.08 1.39
C ARG A 165 -15.15 -19.51 1.20
N LEU A 166 -15.41 -18.93 0.02
CA LEU A 166 -16.73 -18.42 -0.33
C LEU A 166 -17.59 -19.53 -0.93
N VAL A 167 -18.66 -19.88 -0.22
CA VAL A 167 -19.74 -20.75 -0.69
C VAL A 167 -21.05 -20.06 -0.29
N TYR A 168 -21.97 -19.92 -1.24
CA TYR A 168 -23.28 -19.32 -1.00
C TYR A 168 -24.34 -20.01 -1.87
N THR A 169 -25.60 -19.91 -1.47
CA THR A 169 -26.73 -20.39 -2.25
C THR A 169 -27.31 -19.22 -3.05
N ASN A 170 -27.49 -19.37 -4.36
CA ASN A 170 -28.15 -18.36 -5.18
C ASN A 170 -29.67 -18.36 -4.94
N ASP A 171 -30.37 -17.38 -5.52
CA ASP A 171 -31.83 -17.26 -5.39
C ASP A 171 -32.59 -18.48 -5.99
N GLN A 172 -31.92 -19.25 -6.85
CA GLN A 172 -32.44 -20.48 -7.47
C GLN A 172 -32.22 -21.73 -6.59
N GLY A 173 -31.57 -21.60 -5.43
CA GLY A 173 -31.29 -22.72 -4.53
C GLY A 173 -30.03 -23.52 -4.86
N GLU A 174 -29.23 -23.10 -5.85
CA GLU A 174 -27.99 -23.76 -6.24
C GLU A 174 -26.81 -23.28 -5.38
N ILE A 175 -25.97 -24.23 -4.97
CA ILE A 175 -24.75 -23.95 -4.21
C ILE A 175 -23.67 -23.45 -5.17
N VAL A 176 -23.31 -22.17 -5.06
CA VAL A 176 -22.27 -21.53 -5.86
C VAL A 176 -20.98 -21.41 -5.05
N LYS A 177 -19.88 -21.88 -5.66
CA LYS A 177 -18.53 -21.78 -5.10
C LYS A 177 -17.79 -20.59 -5.72
N GLY A 178 -17.23 -19.72 -4.88
CA GLY A 178 -16.37 -18.64 -5.34
C GLY A 178 -15.10 -19.19 -5.98
N VAL A 179 -14.86 -18.86 -7.25
CA VAL A 179 -13.77 -19.44 -8.06
C VAL A 179 -12.40 -19.30 -7.39
N CYS A 180 -11.96 -18.07 -7.11
CA CYS A 180 -10.59 -17.83 -6.62
C CYS A 180 -10.37 -18.27 -5.17
N SER A 181 -11.38 -18.11 -4.30
CA SER A 181 -11.27 -18.54 -2.90
C SER A 181 -11.21 -20.05 -2.77
N ASN A 182 -12.01 -20.79 -3.55
CA ASN A 182 -11.97 -22.25 -3.51
C ASN A 182 -10.66 -22.76 -4.12
N PHE A 183 -10.23 -22.20 -5.26
CA PHE A 183 -8.92 -22.49 -5.85
C PHE A 183 -7.78 -22.35 -4.83
N LEU A 184 -7.74 -21.26 -4.07
CA LEU A 184 -6.70 -21.03 -3.07
C LEU A 184 -6.81 -21.97 -1.87
N CYS A 185 -8.02 -22.22 -1.37
CA CYS A 185 -8.21 -23.12 -0.23
C CYS A 185 -7.95 -24.60 -0.59
N ASP A 186 -8.10 -25.00 -1.85
CA ASP A 186 -7.84 -26.36 -2.33
C ASP A 186 -6.38 -26.59 -2.78
N LEU A 187 -5.57 -25.54 -2.74
CA LEU A 187 -4.22 -25.52 -3.28
C LEU A 187 -3.27 -26.36 -2.41
N LYS A 188 -2.51 -27.27 -3.03
CA LYS A 188 -1.59 -28.17 -2.32
C LYS A 188 -0.17 -27.60 -2.28
N PRO A 189 0.62 -27.91 -1.24
CA PRO A 189 2.05 -27.62 -1.25
C PRO A 189 2.72 -28.16 -2.52
N GLY A 190 3.60 -27.36 -3.13
CA GLY A 190 4.25 -27.63 -4.40
C GLY A 190 3.49 -27.17 -5.64
N ALA A 191 2.22 -26.76 -5.53
CA ALA A 191 1.47 -26.25 -6.68
C ALA A 191 1.79 -24.78 -6.97
N ASP A 192 1.71 -24.41 -8.25
CA ASP A 192 1.97 -23.06 -8.73
C ASP A 192 0.77 -22.13 -8.51
N VAL A 193 1.07 -20.84 -8.30
CA VAL A 193 0.07 -19.77 -8.18
C VAL A 193 0.51 -18.53 -8.95
N LYS A 194 -0.39 -17.99 -9.77
CA LYS A 194 -0.18 -16.73 -10.51
C LYS A 194 -0.54 -15.53 -9.64
N MET A 195 0.46 -14.69 -9.37
CA MET A 195 0.37 -13.52 -8.50
C MET A 195 0.67 -12.22 -9.27
N THR A 196 0.01 -11.14 -8.85
CA THR A 196 0.13 -9.79 -9.41
C THR A 196 0.30 -8.79 -8.26
N GLY A 197 0.81 -7.59 -8.56
CA GLY A 197 1.05 -6.55 -7.56
C GLY A 197 2.54 -6.34 -7.25
N PRO A 198 2.89 -5.89 -6.03
CA PRO A 198 2.01 -5.50 -4.93
C PRO A 198 1.05 -4.36 -5.30
N VAL A 199 -0.05 -4.18 -4.58
CA VAL A 199 -1.06 -3.14 -4.83
C VAL A 199 -1.45 -2.45 -3.52
N GLY A 200 -1.79 -1.16 -3.61
CA GLY A 200 -2.33 -0.40 -2.48
C GLY A 200 -1.28 0.44 -1.75
N LYS A 201 -1.74 1.61 -1.26
CA LYS A 201 -0.99 2.54 -0.42
C LYS A 201 -1.81 3.07 0.76
N GLU A 202 -3.10 2.72 0.80
CA GLU A 202 -4.02 3.27 1.79
C GLU A 202 -3.80 2.67 3.18
N MET A 203 -3.53 1.38 3.25
CA MET A 203 -3.37 0.68 4.53
C MET A 203 -1.89 0.61 4.96
N LEU A 204 -1.02 1.50 4.50
CA LEU A 204 0.38 1.53 4.93
C LEU A 204 0.52 1.99 6.39
N MET A 205 1.48 1.42 7.10
CA MET A 205 1.81 1.80 8.49
C MET A 205 2.23 3.29 8.59
N PRO A 206 1.95 3.97 9.71
CA PRO A 206 2.51 5.29 9.98
C PRO A 206 4.04 5.23 10.09
N LYS A 207 4.72 6.34 9.76
CA LYS A 207 6.18 6.48 9.94
C LYS A 207 6.57 6.62 11.41
N ASP A 208 5.69 7.22 12.22
CA ASP A 208 5.96 7.47 13.63
C ASP A 208 5.92 6.16 14.45
N PRO A 209 7.05 5.74 15.06
CA PRO A 209 7.11 4.53 15.87
C PRO A 209 6.37 4.65 17.21
N ASN A 210 5.99 5.85 17.64
CA ASN A 210 5.25 6.10 18.88
C ASN A 210 3.76 6.33 18.64
N ALA A 211 3.29 6.19 17.39
CA ALA A 211 1.90 6.44 17.05
C ALA A 211 0.93 5.48 17.76
N THR A 212 -0.24 5.98 18.11
CA THR A 212 -1.37 5.14 18.51
C THR A 212 -2.04 4.55 17.26
N ILE A 213 -2.05 3.23 17.16
CA ILE A 213 -2.57 2.48 16.02
C ILE A 213 -3.78 1.66 16.49
N ILE A 214 -4.97 2.13 16.12
CA ILE A 214 -6.23 1.44 16.40
C ILE A 214 -6.63 0.66 15.15
N MET A 215 -6.79 -0.65 15.30
CA MET A 215 -7.05 -1.60 14.23
C MET A 215 -8.43 -2.22 14.42
N LEU A 216 -9.30 -2.01 13.45
CA LEU A 216 -10.68 -2.51 13.47
C LEU A 216 -10.84 -3.54 12.35
N ALA A 217 -10.99 -4.81 12.71
CA ALA A 217 -11.10 -5.92 11.77
C ALA A 217 -12.39 -6.72 11.94
N THR A 218 -12.87 -7.26 10.83
CA THR A 218 -13.90 -8.30 10.79
C THR A 218 -13.45 -9.44 9.88
N GLY A 219 -13.52 -10.68 10.37
CA GLY A 219 -13.08 -11.87 9.61
C GLY A 219 -11.69 -11.74 9.00
N THR A 220 -11.56 -11.97 7.69
CA THR A 220 -10.28 -11.88 6.95
C THR A 220 -9.68 -10.48 6.88
N GLY A 221 -10.42 -9.45 7.30
CA GLY A 221 -9.91 -8.09 7.50
C GLY A 221 -8.78 -7.99 8.53
N ILE A 222 -8.53 -9.05 9.30
CA ILE A 222 -7.36 -9.17 10.19
C ILE A 222 -6.02 -9.22 9.44
N ALA A 223 -5.99 -9.63 8.17
CA ALA A 223 -4.75 -9.86 7.41
C ALA A 223 -3.73 -8.71 7.47
N PRO A 224 -4.06 -7.46 7.08
CA PRO A 224 -3.10 -6.35 7.15
C PRO A 224 -2.67 -6.03 8.58
N PHE A 225 -3.50 -6.30 9.59
CA PHE A 225 -3.14 -6.06 10.98
C PHE A 225 -2.24 -7.15 11.54
N ARG A 226 -2.38 -8.41 11.12
CA ARG A 226 -1.39 -9.45 11.39
C ARG A 226 -0.03 -9.02 10.83
N SER A 227 0.01 -8.51 9.60
CA SER A 227 1.23 -7.96 8.98
C SER A 227 1.86 -6.83 9.81
N PHE A 228 1.04 -5.91 10.32
CA PHE A 228 1.49 -4.82 11.20
C PHE A 228 2.05 -5.35 12.53
N LEU A 229 1.31 -6.21 13.20
CA LEU A 229 1.66 -6.75 14.52
C LEU A 229 2.96 -7.55 14.46
N TRP A 230 3.18 -8.32 13.38
CA TRP A 230 4.44 -9.02 13.13
C TRP A 230 5.63 -8.05 13.11
N LYS A 231 5.54 -6.98 12.33
CA LYS A 231 6.59 -5.96 12.27
C LYS A 231 6.80 -5.22 13.59
N MET A 232 5.73 -4.95 14.34
CA MET A 232 5.79 -4.20 15.60
C MET A 232 6.38 -5.02 16.75
N PHE A 233 6.03 -6.30 16.86
CA PHE A 233 6.25 -7.08 18.07
C PHE A 233 7.09 -8.35 17.87
N PHE A 234 7.09 -8.94 16.67
CA PHE A 234 7.78 -10.20 16.39
C PHE A 234 9.13 -10.00 15.67
N GLU A 235 9.34 -8.82 15.09
CA GLU A 235 10.55 -8.49 14.34
C GLU A 235 11.37 -7.41 15.05
N LYS A 236 12.68 -7.44 14.83
CA LYS A 236 13.60 -6.39 15.27
C LYS A 236 14.12 -5.67 14.03
N HIS A 237 13.80 -4.40 13.93
CA HIS A 237 14.29 -3.52 12.87
C HIS A 237 15.12 -2.40 13.49
N ASP A 238 16.30 -2.13 12.92
CA ASP A 238 17.18 -1.05 13.42
C ASP A 238 16.59 0.34 13.17
N ASP A 239 15.82 0.48 12.08
CA ASP A 239 15.18 1.72 11.64
C ASP A 239 13.75 1.91 12.20
N TYR A 240 13.15 0.86 12.77
CA TYR A 240 11.79 0.90 13.29
C TYR A 240 11.62 0.07 14.57
N LYS A 241 11.44 0.77 15.69
CA LYS A 241 11.09 0.15 16.98
C LYS A 241 9.79 0.74 17.50
N PHE A 242 8.72 -0.03 17.40
CA PHE A 242 7.40 0.40 17.87
C PHE A 242 7.38 0.55 19.39
N ASN A 243 7.05 1.75 19.88
CA ASN A 243 6.87 2.05 21.31
C ASN A 243 5.55 2.80 21.57
N GLY A 244 4.65 2.82 20.59
CA GLY A 244 3.32 3.42 20.71
C GLY A 244 2.29 2.47 21.34
N LEU A 245 1.02 2.83 21.19
CA LEU A 245 -0.11 1.97 21.59
C LEU A 245 -0.67 1.25 20.36
N SER A 246 -0.70 -0.08 20.39
CA SER A 246 -1.38 -0.92 19.39
C SER A 246 -2.65 -1.48 20.00
N TRP A 247 -3.81 -1.22 19.39
CA TRP A 247 -5.10 -1.70 19.88
C TRP A 247 -5.90 -2.38 18.78
N LEU A 248 -6.08 -3.69 18.88
CA LEU A 248 -6.83 -4.50 17.93
C LEU A 248 -8.23 -4.85 18.44
N PHE A 249 -9.23 -4.59 17.62
CA PHE A 249 -10.60 -5.10 17.78
C PHE A 249 -10.91 -6.04 16.61
N LEU A 250 -11.19 -7.31 16.91
CA LEU A 250 -11.53 -8.33 15.93
C LEU A 250 -12.95 -8.84 16.16
N GLY A 251 -13.85 -8.53 15.21
CA GLY A 251 -15.21 -9.06 15.17
C GLY A 251 -15.28 -10.37 14.38
N VAL A 252 -15.74 -11.44 15.03
CA VAL A 252 -16.01 -12.75 14.41
C VAL A 252 -17.36 -13.29 14.90
N PRO A 253 -18.04 -14.15 14.11
CA PRO A 253 -19.36 -14.65 14.49
C PRO A 253 -19.32 -15.65 15.66
N THR A 254 -18.25 -16.44 15.77
CA THR A 254 -18.10 -17.50 16.78
C THR A 254 -16.67 -17.55 17.29
N THR A 255 -16.47 -18.13 18.48
CA THR A 255 -15.12 -18.40 19.04
C THR A 255 -14.30 -19.30 18.11
N SER A 256 -14.94 -20.27 17.46
CA SER A 256 -14.32 -21.16 16.46
C SER A 256 -13.85 -20.45 15.19
N SER A 257 -14.32 -19.22 14.98
CA SER A 257 -13.90 -18.35 13.88
C SER A 257 -12.81 -17.35 14.29
N LEU A 258 -12.29 -17.41 15.53
CA LEU A 258 -11.19 -16.53 15.96
C LEU A 258 -9.91 -16.88 15.20
N LEU A 259 -9.50 -15.98 14.32
CA LEU A 259 -8.33 -16.15 13.48
C LEU A 259 -7.06 -15.72 14.24
N TYR A 260 -6.01 -16.53 14.15
CA TYR A 260 -4.69 -16.26 14.76
C TYR A 260 -4.70 -16.05 16.28
N LYS A 261 -5.66 -16.66 16.99
CA LYS A 261 -5.78 -16.54 18.45
C LYS A 261 -4.51 -17.00 19.20
N ASP A 262 -3.90 -18.07 18.72
CA ASP A 262 -2.75 -18.71 19.38
C ASP A 262 -1.40 -18.11 18.96
N VAL A 263 -1.39 -17.24 17.94
CA VAL A 263 -0.23 -16.37 17.69
C VAL A 263 -0.22 -15.40 18.85
N SER A 264 0.54 -15.74 19.90
CA SER A 264 0.61 -14.97 21.13
C SER A 264 1.11 -13.57 20.82
N LEU A 265 0.16 -12.64 20.61
CA LEU A 265 0.38 -11.20 20.49
C LEU A 265 0.94 -10.64 21.80
#